data_AF-A0A7W4HLQ6-F1
#
_entry.id   AF-A0A7W4HLQ6-F1
#
_cell.length_a   1.000
_cell.length_b   1.000
_cell.length_c   1.000
_cell.angle_alpha   90.00
_cell.angle_beta   90.00
_cell.angle_gamma   90.00
#
_symmetry.space_group_name_H-M   'P 1'
#
loop_
_entity.id
_entity.type
_entity.pdbx_description
1 polymer ?
#
loop_
_entity_poly.entity_id
_entity_poly.type
_entity_poly.pdbx_seq_one_letter_code
_entity_poly.pdbx_strand_id
1 'polypeptide(L)'
;MKFVFSDTTKRHIIYKIKHDYLQLNTIVLALALVIATYLAWQSVARLQQNYTQQRELETKRRQLVLTELETQTLQYQKNFRESDEYKELAAREKLGLVAPGEKVIVLPKNSPEAHDPPTDKPTNPDTQSSNFEQWVTFLFGGAAEQAQQKDK
;
A
#
# COMPACT_ATOMS: atom_id res chain seq x y z
N MET A 1 49.96 -21.74 -30.38
CA MET A 1 49.86 -23.22 -30.35
C MET A 1 48.99 -23.65 -31.53
N LYS A 2 49.59 -24.21 -32.59
CA LYS A 2 48.85 -24.58 -33.82
C LYS A 2 48.33 -26.00 -33.68
N PHE A 3 47.02 -26.19 -33.58
CA PHE A 3 46.39 -27.50 -33.61
C PHE A 3 46.47 -28.06 -35.04
N VAL A 4 47.52 -28.85 -35.31
CA VAL A 4 47.70 -29.55 -36.58
C VAL A 4 46.92 -30.86 -36.49
N PHE A 5 45.71 -30.89 -37.05
CA PHE A 5 44.93 -32.13 -37.20
C PHE A 5 45.55 -32.97 -38.31
N SER A 6 46.25 -34.04 -37.95
CA SER A 6 46.81 -35.01 -38.90
C SER A 6 45.72 -35.67 -39.75
N ASP A 7 46.02 -35.97 -41.02
CA ASP A 7 45.03 -36.49 -41.98
C ASP A 7 44.47 -37.87 -41.60
N THR A 8 45.19 -38.62 -40.76
CA THR A 8 44.72 -39.88 -40.16
C THR A 8 43.61 -39.65 -39.15
N THR A 9 43.74 -38.62 -38.31
CA THR A 9 42.71 -38.20 -37.34
C THR A 9 41.44 -37.79 -38.06
N LYS A 10 41.56 -37.05 -39.18
CA LYS A 10 40.41 -36.67 -40.01
C LYS A 10 39.70 -37.89 -40.59
N ARG A 11 40.43 -38.87 -41.15
CA ARG A 11 39.85 -40.09 -41.73
C ARG A 11 39.13 -40.94 -40.68
N HIS A 12 39.70 -41.05 -39.48
CA HIS A 12 39.07 -41.80 -38.39
C HIS A 12 37.81 -41.11 -37.86
N ILE A 13 37.84 -39.78 -37.72
CA ILE A 13 36.67 -38.97 -37.37
C ILE A 13 35.58 -39.08 -38.45
N ILE A 14 35.94 -38.99 -39.73
CA ILE A 14 34.99 -39.14 -40.85
C ILE A 14 34.37 -40.53 -40.89
N TYR A 15 35.15 -41.58 -40.60
CA TYR A 15 34.64 -42.96 -40.56
C TYR A 15 33.65 -43.15 -39.41
N LYS A 16 34.00 -42.70 -38.19
CA LYS A 16 33.07 -42.70 -37.05
C LYS A 16 31.83 -41.87 -37.30
N ILE A 17 31.97 -40.72 -37.96
CA ILE A 17 30.82 -39.90 -38.33
C ILE A 17 29.90 -40.61 -39.32
N LYS A 18 30.48 -41.27 -40.32
CA LYS A 18 29.71 -42.01 -41.32
C LYS A 18 29.08 -43.30 -40.79
N HIS A 19 29.63 -43.91 -39.75
CA HIS A 19 29.14 -45.21 -39.28
C HIS A 19 28.30 -45.11 -38.00
N ASP A 20 28.75 -44.32 -37.02
CA ASP A 20 28.12 -44.26 -35.69
C ASP A 20 27.06 -43.13 -35.60
N TYR A 21 27.29 -41.97 -36.25
CA TYR A 21 26.30 -40.86 -36.26
C TYR A 21 25.23 -41.00 -37.35
N LEU A 22 25.48 -41.75 -38.44
CA LEU A 22 24.48 -42.03 -39.48
C LEU A 22 23.50 -43.17 -39.13
N GLN A 23 23.67 -43.79 -37.96
CA GLN A 23 22.71 -44.78 -37.45
C GLN A 23 21.41 -44.06 -37.04
N LEU A 24 20.25 -44.53 -37.53
CA LEU A 24 18.95 -43.85 -37.38
C LEU A 24 18.62 -43.46 -35.92
N ASN A 25 19.03 -44.28 -34.96
CA ASN A 25 18.84 -44.01 -33.52
C ASN A 25 19.51 -42.70 -33.08
N THR A 26 20.75 -42.46 -33.49
CA THR A 26 21.52 -41.26 -33.11
C THR A 26 20.92 -40.00 -33.71
N ILE A 27 20.41 -40.08 -34.95
CA ILE A 27 19.73 -38.98 -35.65
C ILE A 27 18.40 -38.63 -34.94
N VAL A 28 17.61 -39.64 -34.59
CA VAL A 28 16.34 -39.45 -33.86
C VAL A 28 16.60 -38.84 -32.48
N LEU A 29 17.62 -39.29 -31.77
CA LEU A 29 17.99 -38.76 -30.46
C LEU A 29 18.47 -37.29 -30.55
N ALA A 30 19.28 -36.98 -31.56
CA ALA A 30 19.74 -35.61 -31.82
C ALA A 30 18.57 -34.68 -32.18
N LEU A 31 17.64 -35.15 -33.02
CA LEU A 31 16.45 -34.39 -33.39
C LEU A 31 15.53 -34.15 -32.18
N ALA A 32 15.32 -35.16 -31.34
CA ALA A 32 14.57 -35.03 -30.10
C ALA A 32 15.19 -34.00 -29.15
N LEU A 33 16.53 -33.97 -29.05
CA LEU A 33 17.24 -33.00 -28.23
C LEU A 33 17.13 -31.57 -28.78
N VAL A 34 17.17 -31.39 -30.11
CA VAL A 34 16.93 -30.09 -30.75
C VAL A 34 15.51 -29.61 -30.51
N ILE A 35 14.52 -30.49 -30.65
CA ILE A 35 13.11 -30.15 -30.39
C ILE A 35 12.91 -29.81 -28.90
N ALA A 36 13.48 -30.59 -27.99
CA ALA A 36 13.37 -30.33 -26.56
C ALA A 36 13.99 -28.99 -26.15
N THR A 37 15.18 -28.66 -26.68
CA THR A 37 15.83 -27.36 -26.42
C THR A 37 15.06 -26.20 -27.05
N TYR A 38 14.50 -26.38 -28.25
CA TYR A 38 13.62 -25.40 -28.90
C TYR A 38 12.36 -25.12 -28.08
N LEU A 39 11.70 -26.16 -27.57
CA LEU A 39 10.51 -26.03 -26.73
C LEU A 39 10.85 -25.39 -25.38
N ALA A 40 11.98 -25.75 -24.78
CA ALA A 40 12.47 -25.12 -23.55
C ALA A 40 12.70 -23.61 -23.75
N TRP A 41 13.32 -23.21 -24.88
CA TRP A 41 13.54 -21.81 -25.23
C TRP A 41 12.23 -21.05 -25.47
N GLN A 42 11.27 -21.67 -26.18
CA GLN A 42 9.94 -21.11 -26.42
C GLN A 42 9.14 -20.90 -25.12
N SER A 43 9.25 -21.83 -24.17
CA SER A 43 8.60 -21.70 -22.85
C SER A 43 9.08 -20.44 -22.13
N VAL A 44 10.39 -20.23 -22.04
CA VAL A 44 10.98 -19.04 -21.38
C VAL A 44 10.55 -17.74 -22.07
N ALA A 45 10.53 -17.69 -23.41
CA ALA A 45 10.09 -16.51 -24.17
C ALA A 45 8.61 -16.17 -23.93
N ARG A 46 7.74 -17.19 -23.84
CA ARG A 46 6.31 -17.03 -23.56
C ARG A 46 6.04 -16.50 -22.16
N LEU A 47 6.80 -16.96 -21.16
CA LEU A 47 6.72 -16.41 -19.80
C LEU A 47 7.01 -14.89 -19.82
N GLN A 48 8.09 -14.47 -20.48
CA GLN A 48 8.49 -13.05 -20.47
C GLN A 48 7.47 -12.13 -21.16
N GLN A 49 6.92 -12.52 -22.31
CA GLN A 49 5.89 -11.71 -23.00
C GLN A 49 4.54 -11.70 -22.29
N ASN A 50 4.16 -12.80 -21.65
CA ASN A 50 2.88 -12.88 -20.96
C ASN A 50 2.87 -12.02 -19.70
N TYR A 51 3.99 -11.92 -18.98
CA TYR A 51 4.09 -11.05 -17.81
C TYR A 51 3.96 -9.56 -18.12
N THR A 52 4.56 -9.06 -19.20
CA THR A 52 4.47 -7.63 -19.54
C THR A 52 3.05 -7.25 -20.00
N GLN A 53 2.42 -8.10 -20.81
CA GLN A 53 1.04 -7.89 -21.25
C GLN A 53 0.04 -7.99 -20.09
N GLN A 54 0.23 -8.94 -19.17
CA GLN A 54 -0.61 -9.02 -17.97
C GLN A 54 -0.45 -7.81 -17.06
N ARG A 55 0.78 -7.29 -16.90
CA ARG A 55 1.02 -6.09 -16.08
C ARG A 55 0.32 -4.86 -16.63
N GLU A 56 0.37 -4.62 -17.94
CA GLU A 56 -0.33 -3.50 -18.57
C GLU A 56 -1.86 -3.63 -18.46
N LEU A 57 -2.39 -4.85 -18.58
CA LEU A 57 -3.81 -5.11 -18.36
C LEU A 57 -4.21 -4.88 -16.91
N GLU A 58 -3.37 -5.31 -15.96
CA GLU A 58 -3.62 -5.15 -14.53
C GLU A 58 -3.59 -3.67 -14.12
N THR A 59 -2.64 -2.88 -14.63
CA THR A 59 -2.56 -1.44 -14.36
C THR A 59 -3.75 -0.69 -14.95
N LYS A 60 -4.14 -0.99 -16.20
CA LYS A 60 -5.32 -0.38 -16.83
C LYS A 60 -6.61 -0.74 -16.09
N ARG A 61 -6.79 -2.00 -15.67
CA ARG A 61 -7.94 -2.40 -14.85
C ARG A 61 -7.98 -1.65 -13.53
N ARG A 62 -6.83 -1.50 -12.86
CA ARG A 62 -6.75 -0.79 -11.58
C ARG A 62 -7.07 0.70 -11.75
N GLN A 63 -6.60 1.33 -12.82
CA GLN A 63 -6.94 2.71 -13.17
C GLN A 63 -8.44 2.88 -13.43
N LEU A 64 -9.07 1.97 -14.18
CA LEU A 64 -10.51 2.00 -14.43
C LEU A 64 -11.31 1.95 -13.13
N VAL A 65 -10.98 1.02 -12.23
CA VAL A 65 -11.67 0.90 -10.93
C VAL A 65 -11.51 2.17 -10.09
N LEU A 66 -10.32 2.78 -10.07
CA LEU A 66 -10.09 4.04 -9.35
C LEU A 66 -10.92 5.18 -9.94
N THR A 67 -10.90 5.35 -11.26
CA THR A 67 -11.69 6.38 -11.93
C THR A 67 -13.19 6.17 -11.71
N GLU A 68 -13.66 4.93 -11.81
CA GLU A 68 -15.07 4.62 -11.56
C GLU A 68 -15.48 4.95 -10.12
N LEU A 69 -14.65 4.57 -9.13
CA LEU A 69 -14.90 4.90 -7.73
C LEU A 69 -14.89 6.41 -7.47
N GLU A 70 -13.98 7.15 -8.11
CA GLU A 70 -13.92 8.61 -8.03
C GLU A 70 -15.20 9.23 -8.60
N THR A 71 -15.66 8.77 -9.77
CA THR A 71 -16.89 9.28 -10.38
C THR A 71 -18.12 9.01 -9.52
N GLN A 72 -18.25 7.80 -8.96
CA GLN A 72 -19.33 7.45 -8.04
C GLN A 72 -19.29 8.35 -6.79
N THR A 73 -18.10 8.54 -6.22
CA THR A 73 -17.90 9.40 -5.04
C THR A 73 -18.32 10.84 -5.33
N LEU A 74 -17.90 11.40 -6.46
CA LEU A 74 -18.31 12.74 -6.89
C LEU A 74 -19.82 12.85 -7.09
N GLN A 75 -20.43 11.82 -7.67
CA GLN A 75 -21.87 11.77 -7.87
C GLN A 75 -22.64 11.74 -6.54
N TYR A 76 -22.18 10.94 -5.56
CA TYR A 76 -22.75 10.94 -4.22
C TYR A 76 -22.62 12.29 -3.53
N GLN A 77 -21.45 12.94 -3.61
CA GLN A 77 -21.26 14.26 -3.04
C GLN A 77 -22.18 15.30 -3.68
N LYS A 78 -22.34 15.25 -5.01
CA LYS A 78 -23.26 16.12 -5.74
C LYS A 78 -24.70 15.90 -5.24
N ASN A 79 -25.17 14.65 -5.23
CA ASN A 79 -26.52 14.30 -4.79
C ASN A 79 -26.78 14.72 -3.33
N PHE A 80 -25.79 14.52 -2.44
CA PHE A 80 -25.89 14.97 -1.06
C PHE A 80 -26.05 16.49 -0.96
N ARG A 81 -25.29 17.26 -1.73
CA ARG A 81 -25.41 18.72 -1.76
C ARG A 81 -26.71 19.21 -2.42
N GLU A 82 -27.26 18.44 -3.34
CA GLU A 82 -28.56 18.71 -3.98
C GLU A 82 -29.76 18.34 -3.10
N SER A 83 -29.55 17.55 -2.05
CA SER A 83 -30.62 17.16 -1.12
C SER A 83 -31.17 18.37 -0.36
N ASP A 84 -32.47 18.33 -0.05
CA ASP A 84 -33.15 19.44 0.62
C ASP A 84 -32.68 19.59 2.08
N GLU A 85 -32.37 18.48 2.74
CA GLU A 85 -31.76 18.46 4.09
C GLU A 85 -30.45 19.25 4.13
N TYR A 86 -29.57 19.05 3.14
CA TYR A 86 -28.32 19.79 3.06
C TYR A 86 -28.55 21.28 2.80
N LYS A 87 -29.44 21.61 1.86
CA LYS A 87 -29.79 23.01 1.55
C LYS A 87 -30.37 23.71 2.77
N GLU A 88 -31.23 23.04 3.52
CA GLU A 88 -31.83 23.57 4.74
C GLU A 88 -30.77 23.80 5.82
N LEU A 89 -29.91 22.81 6.08
CA LEU A 89 -28.81 22.95 7.04
C LEU A 89 -27.87 24.09 6.65
N ALA A 90 -27.50 24.20 5.37
CA ALA A 90 -26.66 25.27 4.87
C ALA A 90 -27.35 26.65 4.99
N ALA A 91 -28.67 26.73 4.74
CA ALA A 91 -29.44 27.95 4.93
C ALA A 91 -29.49 28.36 6.40
N ARG A 92 -29.68 27.40 7.33
CA ARG A 92 -29.65 27.62 8.77
C ARG A 92 -28.30 28.18 9.24
N GLU A 93 -27.20 27.57 8.79
CA GLU A 93 -25.85 28.03 9.10
C GLU A 93 -25.58 29.45 8.57
N LYS A 94 -25.98 29.75 7.34
CA LYS A 94 -25.72 31.06 6.71
C LYS A 94 -26.61 32.17 7.24
N LEU A 95 -27.87 31.88 7.55
CA LEU A 95 -28.83 32.87 8.03
C LEU A 95 -28.85 32.99 9.55
N GLY A 96 -28.15 32.10 10.27
CA GLY A 96 -28.19 32.02 11.72
C GLY A 96 -29.56 31.64 12.26
N LEU A 97 -30.37 30.96 11.44
CA LEU A 97 -31.73 30.56 11.77
C LEU A 97 -31.75 29.14 12.30
N VAL A 98 -32.68 28.87 13.22
CA VAL A 98 -32.86 27.57 13.87
C VAL A 98 -34.26 27.03 13.59
N ALA A 99 -34.39 25.72 13.51
CA ALA A 99 -35.70 25.10 13.40
C ALA A 99 -36.53 25.29 14.69
N PRO A 100 -37.87 25.23 14.61
CA PRO A 100 -38.71 25.25 15.79
C PRO A 100 -38.34 24.09 16.74
N GLY A 101 -37.93 24.42 17.97
CA GLY A 101 -37.51 23.45 18.98
C GLY A 101 -35.99 23.19 19.07
N GLU A 102 -35.19 23.79 18.19
CA GLU A 102 -33.71 23.69 18.19
C GLU A 102 -33.08 24.81 19.05
N LYS A 103 -32.18 24.44 19.98
CA LYS A 103 -31.47 25.39 20.87
C LYS A 103 -29.99 25.50 20.46
N VAL A 104 -29.62 26.60 19.81
CA VAL A 104 -28.21 26.88 19.46
C VAL A 104 -27.49 27.58 20.62
N ILE A 105 -26.32 27.06 20.98
CA ILE A 105 -25.42 27.64 21.98
C ILE A 105 -24.33 28.39 21.23
N VAL A 106 -24.27 29.71 21.38
CA VAL A 106 -23.18 30.53 20.83
C VAL A 106 -22.06 30.61 21.86
N LEU A 107 -20.91 30.01 21.56
CA LEU A 107 -19.74 30.07 22.44
C LEU A 107 -18.97 31.37 22.21
N PRO A 108 -18.37 31.96 23.26
CA PRO A 108 -17.43 33.07 23.10
C PRO A 108 -16.21 32.60 22.29
N LYS A 109 -15.52 33.54 21.63
CA LYS A 109 -14.27 33.24 20.92
C LYS A 109 -13.30 32.57 21.89
N ASN A 110 -12.70 31.46 21.45
CA ASN A 110 -11.70 30.75 22.25
C ASN A 110 -10.59 31.74 22.65
N SER A 111 -10.19 31.70 23.92
CA SER A 111 -9.08 32.52 24.38
C SER A 111 -7.78 32.07 23.69
N PRO A 112 -6.82 32.96 23.47
CA PRO A 112 -5.56 32.61 22.82
C PRO A 112 -4.81 31.49 23.58
N GLU A 113 -5.02 31.33 24.89
CA GLU A 113 -4.42 30.22 25.67
C GLU A 113 -4.98 28.83 25.28
N ALA A 114 -6.14 28.75 24.62
CA ALA A 114 -6.75 27.49 24.20
C ALA A 114 -6.26 27.00 22.83
N HIS A 115 -5.51 27.83 22.09
CA HIS A 115 -4.98 27.48 20.77
C HIS A 115 -3.57 26.88 20.81
N ASP A 116 -2.84 27.10 21.90
CA ASP A 116 -1.56 26.46 22.10
C ASP A 116 -1.79 25.03 22.61
N PRO A 117 -1.16 24.00 22.02
CA PRO A 117 -1.11 22.69 22.64
C PRO A 117 -0.54 22.86 24.06
N PRO A 118 -1.10 22.21 25.09
CA PRO A 118 -0.63 22.34 26.46
C PRO A 118 0.89 22.13 26.49
N THR A 119 1.63 23.24 26.60
CA THR A 119 3.08 23.20 26.76
C THR A 119 3.35 23.18 28.26
N ASP A 120 2.67 22.27 28.95
CA ASP A 120 3.04 21.86 30.29
C ASP A 120 4.29 21.00 30.14
N LYS A 121 5.42 21.66 29.90
CA LYS A 121 6.71 21.10 30.29
C LYS A 121 6.61 20.89 31.80
N PRO A 122 6.75 19.65 32.31
CA PRO A 122 6.72 19.44 33.74
C PRO A 122 7.86 20.23 34.36
N THR A 123 7.49 21.29 35.09
CA THR A 123 8.39 22.00 35.97
C THR A 123 8.62 21.07 37.16
N ASN A 124 9.88 20.67 37.32
CA ASN A 124 10.47 19.84 38.38
C ASN A 124 10.25 18.30 38.30
N PRO A 125 11.33 17.50 38.10
CA PRO A 125 11.24 16.04 38.00
C PRO A 125 11.19 15.31 39.36
N ASP A 126 11.35 15.99 40.49
CA ASP A 126 11.59 15.33 41.77
C ASP A 126 10.34 14.99 42.60
N THR A 127 9.12 15.16 42.07
CA THR A 127 7.91 14.67 42.76
C THR A 127 6.78 14.32 41.80
N GLN A 128 7.10 13.78 40.63
CA GLN A 128 6.06 13.44 39.66
C GLN A 128 5.52 12.03 39.95
N SER A 129 4.47 11.96 40.76
CA SER A 129 3.70 10.74 40.98
C SER A 129 3.32 10.12 39.63
N SER A 130 3.41 8.80 39.54
CA SER A 130 3.10 8.09 38.29
C SER A 130 1.65 8.38 37.88
N ASN A 131 1.33 8.34 36.57
CA ASN A 131 -0.04 8.53 36.09
C ASN A 131 -1.05 7.64 36.84
N PHE A 132 -0.64 6.42 37.20
CA PHE A 132 -1.47 5.51 37.99
C PHE A 132 -1.72 6.01 39.43
N GLU A 133 -0.69 6.49 40.12
CA GLU A 133 -0.84 7.10 41.45
C GLU A 133 -1.75 8.32 41.42
N GLN A 134 -1.67 9.14 40.35
CA GLN A 134 -2.58 10.27 40.15
C GLN A 134 -4.04 9.80 40.01
N TRP A 135 -4.28 8.76 39.22
CA TRP A 135 -5.63 8.18 39.07
C TRP A 135 -6.15 7.55 40.37
N VAL A 136 -5.32 6.83 41.10
CA VAL A 136 -5.70 6.24 42.39
C VAL A 136 -6.00 7.34 43.42
N THR A 137 -5.15 8.36 43.48
CA THR A 137 -5.34 9.51 44.39
C THR A 137 -6.61 10.30 44.06
N PHE A 138 -6.94 10.46 42.78
CA PHE A 138 -8.17 11.11 42.32
C PHE A 138 -9.42 10.29 42.68
N LEU A 139 -9.41 8.99 42.38
CA LEU A 139 -10.57 8.12 42.59
C LEU A 139 -10.84 7.79 44.06
N PHE A 140 -9.80 7.78 44.89
CA PHE A 140 -9.90 7.39 46.31
C PHE A 140 -9.61 8.54 47.29
N GLY A 141 -9.55 9.79 46.80
CA GLY A 141 -9.71 11.00 47.62
C GLY A 141 -8.44 11.63 48.21
N GLY A 142 -7.24 11.17 47.88
CA GLY A 142 -5.99 11.76 48.41
C GLY A 142 -5.66 13.15 47.84
N ALA A 143 -6.31 13.58 46.77
CA ALA A 143 -6.07 14.89 46.14
C ALA A 143 -6.60 16.07 46.96
N ALA A 144 -7.58 15.84 47.85
CA ALA A 144 -8.15 16.88 48.71
C ALA A 144 -7.17 17.36 49.79
N GLU A 145 -6.27 16.49 50.27
CA GLU A 145 -5.26 16.83 51.30
C GLU A 145 -4.10 17.66 50.71
N GLN A 146 -3.72 17.39 49.46
CA GLN A 146 -2.63 18.12 48.78
C GLN A 146 -3.02 19.55 48.38
N ALA A 147 -4.30 19.80 48.09
CA ALA A 147 -4.81 21.14 47.83
C ALA A 147 -4.80 22.02 49.10
N GLN A 148 -4.93 21.43 50.29
CA GLN A 148 -4.94 22.17 51.57
C GLN A 148 -3.54 22.47 52.11
N GLN A 149 -2.52 21.67 51.81
CA GLN A 149 -1.13 21.94 52.22
C GLN A 149 -0.45 23.06 51.41
N LYS A 150 -0.96 23.39 50.22
CA LYS A 150 -0.39 24.44 49.36
C LYS A 150 -0.83 25.86 49.75
N ASP A 151 -1.83 25.97 50.63
CA ASP A 151 -2.45 27.24 51.06
C ASP A 151 -2.10 27.64 52.51
N LYS A 152 -1.02 27.07 53.06
CA LYS A 152 -0.48 27.40 54.39
C LYS A 152 1.01 27.74 54.29
#